data_AF-A0A4Z2EAS7-F1
#
_entry.id   AF-A0A4Z2EAS7-F1
#
_cell.length_a   1.000
_cell.length_b   1.000
_cell.length_c   1.000
_cell.angle_alpha   90.00
_cell.angle_beta   90.00
_cell.angle_gamma   90.00
#
_symmetry.space_group_name_H-M   'P 1'
#
loop_
_entity.id
_entity.type
_entity.pdbx_description
1 polymer ?
#
loop_
_entity_poly.entity_id
_entity_poly.type
_entity_poly.pdbx_seq_one_letter_code
_entity_poly.pdbx_strand_id
1 'polypeptide(L)'
;MKRNGTHTDCVFVVLWQADVVSVTPGTQYSVTVSAVSSSVSSPGVSRMIHTNESLPSRPLTLEGEAVGSNGILLSWTMPSDANNIDGYVIR
;
A
#
# COMPACT_ATOMS: atom_id res chain seq x y z
N MET A 1 -50.06 -29.70 23.31
CA MET A 1 -50.20 -28.54 22.42
C MET A 1 -48.83 -28.21 21.84
N LYS A 2 -48.66 -28.33 20.52
CA LYS A 2 -47.41 -28.11 19.80
C LYS A 2 -47.15 -26.61 19.57
N ARG A 3 -45.91 -26.16 19.75
CA ARG A 3 -45.23 -25.26 18.81
C ARG A 3 -43.78 -25.72 18.66
N ASN A 4 -43.48 -26.31 17.50
CA ASN A 4 -42.13 -26.50 16.98
C ASN A 4 -41.56 -25.12 16.60
N GLY A 5 -40.28 -24.89 16.86
CA GLY A 5 -39.54 -23.74 16.36
C GLY A 5 -38.06 -23.98 16.54
N THR A 6 -37.37 -24.27 15.44
CA THR A 6 -35.91 -24.39 15.34
C THR A 6 -35.24 -23.12 15.86
N HIS A 7 -34.45 -23.22 16.93
CA HIS A 7 -33.58 -22.14 17.39
C HIS A 7 -32.37 -22.09 16.45
N THR A 8 -32.57 -21.51 15.27
CA THR A 8 -31.47 -21.09 14.41
C THR A 8 -30.79 -19.93 15.12
N ASP A 9 -29.66 -20.22 15.76
CA ASP A 9 -28.78 -19.21 16.32
C ASP A 9 -28.25 -18.36 15.14
N CYS A 10 -28.87 -17.21 14.94
CA CYS A 10 -28.35 -16.21 14.01
C CYS A 10 -27.09 -15.62 14.63
N VAL A 11 -25.93 -16.23 14.36
CA VAL A 11 -24.66 -15.56 14.62
C VAL A 11 -24.55 -14.40 13.64
N PHE A 12 -25.01 -13.23 14.05
CA PHE A 12 -24.75 -11.98 13.35
C PHE A 12 -23.25 -11.69 13.49
N VAL A 13 -22.46 -12.08 12.50
CA VAL A 13 -21.06 -11.64 12.39
C VAL A 13 -21.09 -10.16 12.01
N VAL A 14 -20.86 -9.28 12.97
CA VAL A 14 -20.66 -7.86 12.71
C VAL A 14 -19.21 -7.68 12.24
N LEU A 15 -19.05 -7.16 11.01
CA LEU A 15 -17.74 -6.82 10.46
C LEU A 15 -17.43 -5.35 10.77
N TRP A 16 -16.29 -5.11 11.43
CA TRP A 16 -15.74 -3.78 11.65
C TRP A 16 -14.64 -3.50 10.63
N GLN A 17 -14.66 -2.31 10.05
CA GLN A 17 -13.62 -1.85 9.12
C GLN A 17 -13.20 -0.43 9.50
N ALA A 18 -11.92 -0.13 9.30
CA ALA A 18 -11.38 1.21 9.38
C ALA A 18 -10.57 1.46 8.10
N ASP A 19 -10.60 2.70 7.61
CA ASP A 19 -9.74 3.16 6.54
C ASP A 19 -8.57 3.94 7.14
N VAL A 20 -7.36 3.64 6.67
CA VAL A 20 -6.12 4.26 7.14
C VAL A 20 -5.53 5.05 5.98
N VAL A 21 -5.71 6.36 6.02
CA VAL A 21 -5.27 7.30 4.98
C VAL A 21 -3.95 7.98 5.33
N SER A 22 -3.36 8.69 4.36
CA SER A 22 -2.11 9.47 4.54
C SER A 22 -0.88 8.63 4.95
N VAL A 23 -0.80 7.40 4.44
CA VAL A 23 0.34 6.50 4.61
C VAL A 23 1.42 6.76 3.56
N THR A 24 2.67 6.42 3.86
CA THR A 24 3.76 6.50 2.88
C THR A 24 3.59 5.39 1.84
N PRO A 25 3.63 5.69 0.53
CA PRO A 25 3.59 4.67 -0.53
C PRO A 25 4.77 3.69 -0.45
N GLY A 26 4.58 2.47 -0.97
CA GLY A 26 5.64 1.45 -1.03
C GLY A 26 6.24 1.03 0.33
N THR A 27 5.55 1.33 1.43
CA THR A 27 6.08 1.19 2.78
C THR A 27 5.39 0.04 3.51
N GLN A 28 6.19 -0.77 4.20
CA GLN A 28 5.69 -1.86 5.04
C GLN A 28 5.27 -1.33 6.41
N TYR A 29 4.05 -1.66 6.84
CA TYR A 29 3.53 -1.34 8.17
C TYR A 29 3.13 -2.61 8.93
N SER A 30 3.34 -2.60 10.25
CA SER A 30 2.79 -3.60 11.17
C SER A 30 1.54 -3.02 11.83
N VAL A 31 0.38 -3.52 11.45
CA VAL A 31 -0.92 -3.09 12.00
C VAL A 31 -1.31 -4.05 13.11
N THR A 32 -1.64 -3.51 14.29
CA THR A 32 -2.10 -4.30 15.43
C THR A 32 -3.51 -3.88 15.83
N VAL A 33 -4.40 -4.85 15.99
CA VAL A 33 -5.80 -4.64 16.40
C VAL A 33 -6.05 -5.34 17.73
N SER A 34 -6.56 -4.61 18.71
CA SER A 34 -7.00 -5.15 20.00
C SER A 34 -8.42 -4.67 20.33
N ALA A 35 -9.18 -5.49 21.05
CA ALA A 35 -10.47 -5.09 21.60
C ALA A 35 -10.25 -4.44 22.97
N VAL A 36 -10.86 -3.29 23.21
CA VAL A 36 -10.77 -2.57 24.48
C VAL A 36 -12.17 -2.31 25.01
N SER A 37 -12.33 -2.56 26.31
CA SER A 37 -13.52 -2.23 27.11
C SER A 37 -13.12 -1.32 28.28
N SER A 38 -14.08 -0.85 29.08
CA SER A 38 -13.83 0.14 30.13
C SER A 38 -12.73 -0.22 31.14
N SER A 39 -12.48 -1.50 31.38
CA SER A 39 -11.49 -1.97 32.35
C SER A 39 -10.55 -3.06 31.84
N VAL A 40 -10.76 -3.57 30.62
CA VAL A 40 -10.03 -4.75 30.10
C VAL A 40 -9.74 -4.59 28.61
N SER A 41 -8.55 -4.99 28.18
CA SER A 41 -8.16 -5.13 26.78
C SER A 41 -7.83 -6.58 26.43
N SER A 42 -8.08 -6.98 25.19
CA SER A 42 -7.61 -8.25 24.63
C SER A 42 -6.15 -8.14 24.19
N PRO A 43 -5.43 -9.27 24.08
CA PRO A 43 -4.20 -9.31 23.29
C PRO A 43 -4.46 -8.78 21.88
N GLY A 44 -3.48 -8.06 21.33
CA GLY A 44 -3.54 -7.56 19.96
C GLY A 44 -3.19 -8.64 18.95
N VAL A 45 -3.81 -8.58 17.78
CA VAL A 45 -3.43 -9.38 16.59
C VAL A 45 -2.70 -8.45 15.63
N SER A 46 -1.47 -8.81 15.27
CA SER A 46 -0.64 -8.02 14.35
C SER A 46 -0.58 -8.63 12.95
N ARG A 47 -0.48 -7.77 11.93
CA ARG A 47 -0.28 -8.18 10.54
C ARG A 47 0.59 -7.17 9.81
N MET A 48 1.51 -7.69 8.99
CA MET A 48 2.29 -6.87 8.07
C MET A 48 1.49 -6.61 6.80
N ILE A 49 1.46 -5.34 6.39
CA ILE A 49 0.83 -4.89 5.14
C ILE A 49 1.83 -4.01 4.37
N HIS A 50 1.72 -4.01 3.05
CA HIS A 50 2.43 -3.07 2.18
C HIS A 50 1.42 -2.08 1.62
N THR A 51 1.76 -0.80 1.68
CA THR A 51 1.00 0.22 0.98
C THR A 51 1.27 0.13 -0.51
N ASN A 52 0.33 0.61 -1.32
CA ASN A 52 0.53 0.67 -2.76
C ASN A 52 1.72 1.59 -3.08
N GLU A 53 2.49 1.24 -4.10
CA GLU A 53 3.52 2.11 -4.64
C GLU A 53 2.89 3.35 -5.29
N SER A 54 3.57 4.49 -5.20
CA SER A 54 3.22 5.68 -5.96
C SER A 54 3.85 5.61 -7.35
N LEU A 55 3.30 6.36 -8.29
CA LEU A 55 4.00 6.59 -9.55
C LEU A 55 5.33 7.29 -9.26
N PRO A 56 6.44 6.81 -9.85
CA PRO A 56 7.72 7.48 -9.69
C PRO A 56 7.67 8.84 -10.38
N SER A 57 8.40 9.80 -9.82
CA SER A 57 8.62 11.09 -10.47
C SER A 57 9.39 10.96 -11.79
N ARG A 58 9.41 12.03 -12.58
CA ARG A 58 10.19 12.09 -13.83
C ARG A 58 11.69 11.93 -13.55
N PRO A 59 12.47 11.38 -14.49
CA PRO A 59 13.93 11.41 -14.41
C PRO A 59 14.46 12.82 -14.15
N LEU A 60 15.48 12.91 -13.30
CA LEU A 60 16.16 14.16 -12.99
C LEU A 60 17.38 14.34 -13.91
N THR A 61 17.88 15.57 -14.02
CA THR A 61 19.14 15.90 -14.70
C THR A 61 19.26 15.28 -16.11
N LEU A 62 18.21 15.40 -16.93
CA LEU A 62 18.26 14.91 -18.31
C LEU A 62 19.26 15.75 -19.11
N GLU A 63 20.32 15.11 -19.56
CA GLU A 63 21.37 15.71 -20.37
C GLU A 63 21.57 14.93 -21.67
N GLY A 64 22.05 15.64 -22.68
CA GLY A 64 22.31 15.11 -24.00
C GLY A 64 23.64 15.59 -24.54
N GLU A 65 24.48 14.66 -24.98
CA GLU A 65 25.76 14.93 -25.62
C GLU A 65 25.73 14.44 -27.07
N ALA A 66 26.02 15.32 -28.02
CA ALA A 66 26.12 14.94 -29.42
C ALA A 66 27.35 14.06 -29.63
N VAL A 67 27.16 12.87 -30.21
CA VAL A 67 28.23 11.91 -30.49
C VAL A 67 28.27 11.64 -32.00
N GLY A 68 29.14 12.39 -32.69
CA GLY A 68 29.25 12.35 -34.15
C GLY A 68 28.14 13.11 -34.88
N SER A 69 27.91 12.78 -36.15
CA SER A 69 26.95 13.50 -37.00
C SER A 69 25.49 13.06 -36.81
N ASN A 70 25.26 11.89 -36.21
CA ASN A 70 23.93 11.25 -36.15
C ASN A 70 23.63 10.55 -34.82
N GLY A 71 24.46 10.78 -33.79
CA GLY A 71 24.30 10.15 -32.49
C GLY A 71 24.10 11.16 -31.37
N ILE A 72 23.36 10.76 -30.35
CA ILE A 72 23.23 11.47 -29.08
C ILE A 72 23.38 10.46 -27.95
N LEU A 73 24.18 10.80 -26.94
CA LEU A 73 24.24 10.10 -25.67
C LEU A 73 23.33 10.83 -24.69
N LEU A 74 22.39 10.10 -24.09
CA LEU A 74 21.48 10.64 -23.08
C LEU A 74 21.86 10.09 -21.70
N SER A 75 21.84 10.96 -20.70
CA SER A 75 22.05 10.60 -19.30
C SER A 75 20.98 11.28 -18.43
N TRP A 76 20.60 10.61 -17.34
CA TRP A 76 19.63 11.11 -16.36
C TRP A 76 19.81 10.41 -15.02
N THR A 77 19.25 10.99 -13.97
CA THR A 77 19.28 10.45 -12.60
C THR A 77 17.91 9.92 -12.21
N MET A 78 17.89 8.77 -11.52
CA MET A 78 16.66 8.18 -10.98
C MET A 78 16.09 9.05 -9.85
N PRO A 79 14.76 9.26 -9.79
CA PRO A 79 14.14 9.98 -8.68
C PRO A 79 14.34 9.23 -7.35
N SER A 80 14.42 9.95 -6.23
CA SER A 80 14.54 9.36 -4.89
C SER A 80 13.26 8.65 -4.42
N ASP A 81 12.11 9.01 -4.98
CA ASP A 81 10.80 8.42 -4.73
C ASP A 81 10.52 7.19 -5.59
N ALA A 82 11.47 6.79 -6.44
CA ALA A 82 11.35 5.59 -7.26
C ALA A 82 11.97 4.38 -6.56
N ASN A 83 11.14 3.45 -6.08
CA ASN A 83 11.60 2.19 -5.50
C ASN A 83 11.79 1.09 -6.56
N ASN A 84 10.96 1.11 -7.61
CA ASN A 84 10.94 0.05 -8.64
C ASN A 84 10.64 0.69 -10.02
N ILE A 85 11.66 0.85 -10.87
CA ILE A 85 11.50 1.33 -12.26
C ILE A 85 11.65 0.17 -13.23
N ASP A 86 10.61 -0.11 -14.01
CA ASP A 86 10.64 -1.15 -15.05
C ASP A 86 11.35 -0.68 -16.33
N GLY A 87 11.29 0.62 -16.64
CA GLY A 87 11.93 1.19 -17.82
C GLY A 87 11.60 2.66 -18.07
N TYR A 88 12.26 3.24 -19.07
CA TYR A 88 12.07 4.61 -19.53
C TYR A 88 11.62 4.62 -20.99
N VAL A 89 10.71 5.55 -21.31
CA VAL A 89 10.21 5.73 -22.68
C VAL A 89 10.73 7.06 -23.22
N ILE A 90 11.43 7.02 -24.34
CA ILE A 90 11.90 8.19 -25.10
C ILE A 90 10.98 8.33 -26.31
N ARG A 91 10.48 9.54 -26.57
CA ARG A 91 9.57 9.86 -27.68
C ARG A 91 10.05 11.06 -28.47
#